data_AF-A0A7J2MPB8-F1
#
_entry.id   AF-A0A7J2MPB8-F1
#
_cell.length_a   1.000
_cell.length_b   1.000
_cell.length_c   1.000
_cell.angle_alpha   90.00
_cell.angle_beta   90.00
_cell.angle_gamma   90.00
#
_symmetry.space_group_name_H-M   'P 1'
#
loop_
_entity.id
_entity.type
_entity.pdbx_description
1 polymer ?
#
loop_
_entity_poly.entity_id
_entity_poly.type
_entity_poly.pdbx_seq_one_letter_code
_entity_poly.pdbx_strand_id
1 'polypeptide(L)'
;MRNSRVLAKAFRHEENIELMAMMAEDPEKEYDKYEIAEIWSTDVGLMHNAFVWLELAEIVKKSGEKYVLNADFRESLSRFLKEYLSP
;
A
#
# COMPACT_ATOMS: atom_id res chain seq x y z
N MET A 1 19.58 1.38 -7.67
CA MET A 1 19.53 0.55 -6.42
C MET A 1 18.67 1.13 -5.29
N ARG A 2 18.29 2.41 -5.30
CA ARG A 2 17.51 3.02 -4.19
C ARG A 2 16.05 2.51 -4.14
N ASN A 3 15.41 2.34 -5.30
CA ASN A 3 13.99 1.96 -5.39
C ASN A 3 13.71 0.48 -5.05
N SER A 4 14.61 -0.44 -5.43
CA SER A 4 14.41 -1.88 -5.15
C SER A 4 14.45 -2.21 -3.65
N ARG A 5 15.25 -1.48 -2.86
CA ARG A 5 15.29 -1.64 -1.39
C ARG A 5 14.03 -1.11 -0.71
N VAL A 6 13.45 -0.02 -1.21
CA VAL A 6 12.20 0.55 -0.71
C VAL A 6 11.05 -0.41 -0.99
N LEU A 7 10.96 -0.92 -2.21
CA LEU A 7 9.96 -1.92 -2.60
C LEU A 7 10.08 -3.20 -1.75
N ALA A 8 11.31 -3.69 -1.54
CA ALA A 8 11.55 -4.84 -0.67
C ALA A 8 11.16 -4.58 0.79
N LYS A 9 11.22 -3.33 1.27
CA LYS A 9 10.74 -2.96 2.62
C LYS A 9 9.22 -2.87 2.68
N ALA A 10 8.60 -2.32 1.64
CA ALA A 10 7.15 -2.27 1.49
C ALA A 10 6.53 -3.68 1.51
N PHE A 11 7.14 -4.66 0.83
CA PHE A 11 6.65 -6.05 0.78
C PHE A 11 7.29 -7.00 1.82
N ARG A 12 8.06 -6.48 2.78
CA ARG A 12 8.77 -7.33 3.74
C ARG A 12 7.84 -7.99 4.75
N HIS A 13 6.78 -7.27 5.10
CA HIS A 13 5.85 -7.60 6.18
C HIS A 13 4.51 -7.96 5.55
N GLU A 14 3.93 -9.07 6.01
CA GLU A 14 2.65 -9.60 5.51
C GLU A 14 1.54 -8.56 5.68
N GLU A 15 1.56 -7.85 6.80
CA GLU A 15 0.59 -6.82 7.17
C GLU A 15 0.53 -5.67 6.14
N ASN A 16 1.64 -5.36 5.47
CA ASN A 16 1.65 -4.35 4.41
C ASN A 16 0.93 -4.85 3.15
N ILE A 17 1.04 -6.14 2.84
CA ILE A 17 0.36 -6.78 1.71
C ILE A 17 -1.15 -6.88 2.02
N GLU A 18 -1.51 -7.26 3.24
CA GLU A 18 -2.89 -7.26 3.72
C GLU A 18 -3.50 -5.86 3.66
N LEU A 19 -2.73 -4.83 4.02
CA LEU A 19 -3.20 -3.44 4.01
C LEU A 19 -3.49 -3.00 2.58
N MET A 20 -2.58 -3.31 1.66
CA MET A 20 -2.80 -3.07 0.23
C MET A 20 -4.02 -3.82 -0.30
N ALA A 21 -4.21 -5.08 0.10
CA ALA A 21 -5.34 -5.90 -0.33
C ALA A 21 -6.66 -5.29 0.16
N MET A 22 -6.73 -4.90 1.44
CA MET A 22 -7.88 -4.23 2.03
C MET A 22 -8.18 -2.90 1.32
N MET A 23 -7.16 -2.07 1.04
CA MET A 23 -7.34 -0.83 0.28
C MET A 23 -7.76 -1.08 -1.19
N ALA A 24 -7.46 -2.25 -1.75
CA ALA A 24 -7.86 -2.61 -3.11
C ALA A 24 -9.34 -3.00 -3.22
N GLU A 25 -10.02 -3.31 -2.11
CA GLU A 25 -11.46 -3.56 -2.08
C GLU A 25 -12.27 -2.29 -2.36
N ASP A 26 -11.78 -1.13 -1.88
CA ASP A 26 -12.30 0.20 -2.23
C ASP A 26 -11.14 1.17 -2.54
N PRO A 27 -10.64 1.16 -3.79
CA PRO A 27 -9.43 1.88 -4.16
C PRO A 27 -9.51 3.40 -4.13
N GLU A 28 -10.71 3.97 -4.07
CA GLU A 28 -10.93 5.42 -4.00
C GLU A 28 -11.12 5.89 -2.55
N LYS A 29 -11.34 4.97 -1.61
CA LYS A 29 -11.44 5.30 -0.20
C LYS A 29 -10.11 5.80 0.34
N GLU A 30 -10.17 6.94 1.02
CA GLU A 30 -9.07 7.48 1.80
C GLU A 30 -9.11 6.91 3.22
N TYR A 31 -8.00 6.33 3.67
CA TYR A 31 -7.85 5.70 4.97
C TYR A 31 -6.95 6.52 5.89
N ASP A 32 -7.34 6.63 7.15
CA ASP A 32 -6.48 7.12 8.22
C ASP A 32 -5.75 5.94 8.90
N LYS A 33 -4.48 6.13 9.27
CA LYS A 33 -3.72 5.16 10.07
C LYS A 33 -4.39 4.82 11.40
N TYR A 34 -5.12 5.77 12.01
CA TYR A 34 -5.86 5.51 13.25
C TYR A 34 -7.06 4.59 13.02
N GLU A 35 -7.78 4.78 11.91
CA GLU A 35 -8.90 3.92 11.50
C GLU A 35 -8.44 2.47 11.33
N ILE A 36 -7.35 2.24 10.59
CA ILE A 36 -6.84 0.88 10.38
C ILE A 36 -6.33 0.27 11.68
N ALA A 37 -5.58 1.04 12.47
CA ALA A 37 -5.09 0.56 13.76
C ALA A 37 -6.22 0.11 14.68
N GLU A 38 -7.36 0.82 14.67
CA GLU A 38 -8.56 0.45 15.39
C GLU A 38 -9.21 -0.82 14.82
N ILE A 39 -9.47 -0.89 13.52
CA ILE A 39 -10.10 -2.06 12.87
C ILE A 39 -9.28 -3.32 13.13
N TRP A 40 -7.96 -3.22 13.04
CA TRP A 40 -7.04 -4.35 13.17
C TRP A 40 -6.59 -4.58 14.62
N SER A 41 -7.06 -3.76 15.57
CA SER A 41 -6.66 -3.82 16.98
C SER A 41 -5.13 -3.88 17.16
N THR A 42 -4.42 -2.99 16.47
CA THR A 42 -2.95 -2.97 16.38
C THR A 42 -2.37 -1.60 16.73
N ASP A 43 -1.04 -1.52 16.81
CA ASP A 43 -0.32 -0.29 17.16
C ASP A 43 -0.33 0.73 16.00
N VAL A 44 -0.64 1.99 16.32
CA VAL A 44 -0.66 3.10 15.34
C VAL A 44 0.72 3.35 14.74
N GLY A 45 1.79 3.13 15.50
CA GLY A 45 3.17 3.24 15.01
C GLY A 45 3.50 2.20 13.95
N LEU A 46 2.99 0.98 14.08
CA LEU A 46 3.10 -0.05 13.05
C LEU A 46 2.36 0.36 11.76
N MET A 47 1.12 0.84 11.88
CA MET A 47 0.36 1.33 10.72
C MET A 47 1.02 2.55 10.07
N HIS A 48 1.56 3.46 10.88
CA HIS A 48 2.33 4.59 10.37
C HIS A 48 3.54 4.12 9.56
N ASN A 49 4.32 3.17 10.09
CA ASN A 49 5.48 2.61 9.39
C ASN A 49 5.07 1.91 8.08
N ALA A 50 3.96 1.17 8.09
CA ALA A 50 3.41 0.53 6.90
C ALA A 50 3.11 1.57 5.80
N PHE A 51 2.33 2.60 6.12
CA PHE A 51 2.00 3.67 5.18
C PHE A 51 3.23 4.43 4.67
N VAL A 52 4.23 4.69 5.52
CA VAL A 52 5.48 5.34 5.08
C VAL A 52 6.21 4.50 4.03
N TRP A 53 6.32 3.18 4.23
CA TRP A 53 6.99 2.33 3.24
C TRP A 53 6.19 2.19 1.95
N LEU A 54 4.86 2.07 2.04
CA LEU A 54 3.98 2.00 0.88
C LEU A 54 3.96 3.31 0.09
N GLU A 55 4.01 4.46 0.77
CA GLU A 55 4.07 5.79 0.14
C GLU A 55 5.42 5.98 -0.57
N LEU A 56 6.53 5.65 0.10
CA LEU A 56 7.87 5.71 -0.51
C LEU A 56 8.02 4.76 -1.71
N ALA A 57 7.26 3.66 -1.73
CA ALA A 57 7.20 2.73 -2.85
C ALA A 57 6.20 3.16 -3.95
N GLU A 58 5.55 4.32 -3.80
CA GLU A 58 4.53 4.86 -4.71
C GLU A 58 3.30 3.94 -4.86
N ILE A 59 3.06 3.04 -3.90
CA ILE A 59 1.92 2.12 -3.88
C ILE A 59 0.67 2.85 -3.39
N VAL A 60 0.83 3.73 -2.40
CA VAL A 60 -0.24 4.62 -1.91
C VAL A 60 0.16 6.08 -2.13
N LYS A 61 -0.83 6.96 -2.23
CA LYS A 61 -0.65 8.41 -2.23
C LYS A 61 -1.22 8.99 -0.96
N LYS A 62 -0.55 10.00 -0.40
CA LYS A 62 -0.99 10.74 0.77
C LYS A 62 -1.80 11.97 0.37
N SER A 63 -2.98 12.13 0.96
CA SER A 63 -3.90 13.26 0.80
C SER A 63 -4.17 13.87 2.18
N GLY A 64 -3.44 14.94 2.53
CA GLY A 64 -3.45 15.47 3.89
C GLY A 64 -2.91 14.47 4.90
N GLU A 65 -3.74 14.00 5.83
CA GLU A 65 -3.39 12.97 6.83
C GLU A 65 -3.77 11.55 6.43
N LYS A 66 -4.50 11.38 5.32
CA LYS A 66 -5.02 10.10 4.85
C LYS A 66 -4.22 9.54 3.68
N TYR A 67 -4.44 8.26 3.40
CA TYR A 67 -3.78 7.51 2.35
C TYR A 67 -4.80 6.83 1.44
N VAL A 68 -4.54 6.83 0.15
CA VAL A 68 -5.37 6.18 -0.88
C VAL A 68 -4.49 5.33 -1.78
N LEU A 69 -5.04 4.25 -2.34
CA LEU A 69 -4.30 3.37 -3.23
C LEU A 69 -3.94 4.11 -4.53
N ASN A 70 -2.66 4.10 -4.92
CA ASN A 70 -2.20 4.85 -6.08
C ASN A 70 -2.74 4.22 -7.38
N ALA A 71 -3.51 5.00 -8.16
CA ALA A 71 -4.03 4.57 -9.45
C ALA A 71 -2.94 4.15 -10.45
N ASP A 72 -1.82 4.89 -10.49
CA ASP A 72 -0.70 4.63 -11.41
C ASP A 72 -0.06 3.26 -11.11
N PHE A 73 0.06 2.93 -9.82
CA PHE A 73 0.55 1.63 -9.37
C PHE A 73 -0.43 0.52 -9.75
N ARG A 74 -1.74 0.70 -9.53
CA ARG A 74 -2.77 -0.29 -9.89
C ARG A 74 -2.74 -0.61 -11.38
N GLU A 75 -2.69 0.42 -12.23
CA GLU A 75 -2.63 0.24 -13.68
C GLU A 75 -1.35 -0.48 -14.10
N SER A 76 -0.20 -0.05 -13.56
CA SER A 76 1.11 -0.65 -13.86
C SER A 76 1.17 -2.12 -13.45
N LEU A 77 0.65 -2.46 -12.25
CA LEU A 77 0.59 -3.84 -11.78
C LEU A 77 -0.36 -4.69 -12.62
N SER A 78 -1.55 -4.17 -12.95
CA SER A 78 -2.50 -4.88 -13.82
C SER A 78 -1.91 -5.18 -15.20
N ARG A 79 -1.22 -4.20 -15.79
CA ARG A 79 -0.53 -4.36 -17.07
C ARG A 79 0.57 -5.41 -16.98
N PHE A 80 1.44 -5.31 -15.98
CA PHE A 80 2.51 -6.29 -15.74
C PHE A 80 1.94 -7.70 -15.58
N LEU A 81 0.93 -7.90 -14.74
CA LEU A 81 0.31 -9.21 -14.53
C LEU A 81 -0.32 -9.75 -15.81
N LYS A 82 -0.98 -8.92 -16.62
CA LYS A 82 -1.50 -9.33 -17.93
C LYS A 82 -0.39 -9.74 -18.88
N GLU A 83 0.70 -8.98 -18.97
CA GLU A 83 1.83 -9.30 -19.85
C GLU A 83 2.58 -10.57 -19.43
N TYR A 84 2.70 -10.81 -18.12
CA TYR A 84 3.52 -11.91 -17.59
C TYR A 84 2.72 -13.20 -17.32
N LEU A 85 1.40 -13.10 -17.12
CA LEU A 85 0.51 -14.24 -16.88
C LEU A 85 -0.38 -14.58 -18.08
N SER A 86 -0.39 -13.77 -19.14
CA SER A 86 -1.00 -14.19 -20.40
C SER A 86 -0.04 -15.11 -21.15
N PRO A 87 -0.50 -16.28 -21.64
CA PRO A 87 0.30 -17.20 -22.44
C PRO A 87 0.93 -16.57 -23.69
#